data_AF-A0A534SPH0-F1
#
_entry.id   AF-A0A534SPH0-F1
#
_cell.length_a   1.000
_cell.length_b   1.000
_cell.length_c   1.000
_cell.angle_alpha   90.00
_cell.angle_beta   90.00
_cell.angle_gamma   90.00
#
_symmetry.space_group_name_H-M   'P 1'
#
loop_
_entity.id
_entity.type
_entity.pdbx_description
1 polymer ?
#
loop_
_entity_poly.entity_id
_entity_poly.type
_entity_poly.pdbx_seq_one_letter_code
_entity_poly.pdbx_strand_id
1 'polypeptide(L)'
;MPGRRRRRIPPLRRGVYLLPNLFTTAGLFTGFYSIIATLGHRYQLAAIMILVAQACDVLDGRIARLTRSASSFGEQYDSLADLVAFGVAPGILVYQWALVPWGRWGWLAATLYVTCG
;
A
#
# COMPACT_ATOMS: atom_id res chain seq x y z
N MET A 1 -38.98 36.14 -14.08
CA MET A 1 -37.93 35.10 -14.25
C MET A 1 -36.60 35.76 -14.58
N PRO A 2 -35.60 35.84 -13.67
CA PRO A 2 -34.21 36.11 -14.06
C PRO A 2 -33.30 34.90 -13.83
N GLY A 3 -32.39 34.70 -14.78
CA GLY A 3 -31.63 33.48 -15.02
C GLY A 3 -30.61 33.10 -13.93
N ARG A 4 -30.59 31.81 -13.62
CA ARG A 4 -29.51 31.15 -12.86
C ARG A 4 -28.18 31.32 -13.62
N ARG A 5 -27.29 32.19 -13.11
CA ARG A 5 -25.87 32.20 -13.50
C ARG A 5 -25.22 30.88 -13.07
N ARG A 6 -25.08 29.93 -13.99
CA ARG A 6 -24.19 28.77 -13.82
C ARG A 6 -22.77 29.28 -13.69
N ARG A 7 -22.22 29.30 -12.47
CA ARG A 7 -20.78 29.47 -12.24
C ARG A 7 -20.07 28.32 -12.96
N ARG A 8 -19.36 28.62 -14.06
CA ARG A 8 -18.40 27.69 -14.66
C ARG A 8 -17.24 27.53 -13.67
N ILE A 9 -17.20 26.38 -13.01
CA ILE A 9 -16.05 25.96 -12.21
C ILE A 9 -14.92 25.66 -13.23
N PRO A 10 -13.73 26.25 -13.11
CA PRO A 10 -12.63 25.96 -14.03
C PRO A 10 -12.25 24.47 -13.96
N PRO A 11 -11.81 23.85 -15.07
CA PRO A 11 -11.36 22.46 -15.04
C PRO A 11 -10.12 22.36 -14.17
N LEU A 12 -10.25 21.68 -13.04
CA LEU A 12 -9.15 21.41 -12.12
C LEU A 12 -8.02 20.67 -12.87
N ARG A 13 -6.80 21.21 -12.72
CA ARG A 13 -5.57 20.78 -13.37
C ARG A 13 -5.31 19.29 -13.11
N ARG A 14 -5.11 18.51 -14.18
CA ARG A 14 -4.76 17.07 -14.17
C ARG A 14 -3.49 16.71 -13.38
N GLY A 15 -2.66 17.69 -12.98
CA GLY A 15 -1.42 17.45 -12.24
C GLY A 15 -1.59 17.06 -10.77
N VAL A 16 -2.77 17.27 -10.17
CA VAL A 16 -3.01 16.99 -8.74
C VAL A 16 -3.34 15.50 -8.49
N TYR A 17 -3.65 14.75 -9.55
CA TYR A 17 -3.96 13.31 -9.46
C TYR A 17 -2.73 12.39 -9.48
N LEU A 18 -1.55 12.92 -9.86
CA LEU A 18 -0.33 12.12 -9.99
C LEU A 18 0.41 11.96 -8.65
N LEU A 19 0.23 12.93 -7.75
CA LEU A 19 0.96 12.99 -6.48
C LEU A 19 0.66 11.80 -5.57
N PRO A 20 -0.61 11.47 -5.27
CA PRO A 20 -0.93 10.31 -4.44
C PRO A 20 -0.45 9.00 -5.07
N ASN A 21 -0.68 8.83 -6.38
CA ASN A 21 -0.26 7.63 -7.08
C ASN A 21 1.25 7.39 -7.00
N LEU A 22 2.09 8.43 -7.10
CA LEU A 22 3.55 8.26 -7.07
C LEU A 22 4.04 7.71 -5.72
N PHE A 23 3.37 8.17 -4.68
CA PHE A 23 3.66 7.97 -3.28
C PHE A 23 3.20 6.56 -2.85
N THR A 24 1.94 6.21 -3.12
CA THR A 24 1.42 4.83 -3.00
C THR A 24 2.26 3.84 -3.83
N THR A 25 2.69 4.22 -5.03
CA THR A 25 3.57 3.36 -5.85
C THR A 25 4.94 3.15 -5.17
N ALA A 26 5.50 4.16 -4.52
CA ALA A 26 6.75 4.03 -3.77
C ALA A 26 6.60 3.14 -2.54
N GLY A 27 5.47 3.24 -1.82
CA GLY A 27 5.10 2.33 -0.73
C GLY A 27 4.98 0.89 -1.20
N LEU A 28 4.26 0.66 -2.31
CA LEU A 28 4.15 -0.66 -2.93
C LEU A 28 5.52 -1.21 -3.35
N PHE A 29 6.39 -0.36 -3.93
CA PHE A 29 7.73 -0.77 -4.36
C PHE A 29 8.60 -1.19 -3.17
N THR A 30 8.52 -0.46 -2.05
CA THR A 30 9.22 -0.84 -0.81
C THR A 30 8.66 -2.11 -0.19
N GLY A 31 7.33 -2.29 -0.20
CA GLY A 31 6.67 -3.53 0.21
C GLY A 31 7.14 -4.73 -0.62
N PHE A 32 7.17 -4.59 -1.94
CA PHE A 32 7.67 -5.62 -2.86
C PHE A 32 9.16 -5.90 -2.67
N TYR A 33 9.97 -4.87 -2.48
CA TYR A 33 11.40 -5.04 -2.19
C TYR A 33 11.63 -5.79 -0.87
N SER A 34 10.77 -5.60 0.13
CA SER A 34 10.84 -6.35 1.39
C SER A 34 10.64 -7.86 1.17
N ILE A 35 9.74 -8.24 0.25
CA ILE A 35 9.52 -9.64 -0.15
C ILE A 35 10.78 -10.20 -0.80
N ILE A 36 11.40 -9.46 -1.73
CA ILE A 36 12.68 -9.86 -2.34
C ILE A 36 13.78 -10.03 -1.28
N ALA A 37 13.90 -9.08 -0.35
CA ALA A 37 14.87 -9.15 0.75
C ALA A 37 14.62 -10.36 1.65
N THR A 38 13.36 -10.69 1.91
CA THR A 38 12.94 -11.88 2.66
C THR A 38 13.38 -13.17 1.95
N LEU A 39 13.13 -13.27 0.64
CA LEU A 39 13.55 -14.43 -0.16
C LEU A 39 15.07 -14.57 -0.21
N GLY A 40 15.81 -13.47 -0.15
CA GLY A 40 17.26 -13.44 0.00
C GLY A 40 17.78 -13.70 1.42
N HIS A 41 16.93 -14.14 2.36
CA HIS A 41 17.25 -14.35 3.77
C HIS A 41 17.76 -13.11 4.52
N ARG A 42 17.53 -11.90 3.98
CA ARG A 42 17.91 -10.61 4.61
C ARG A 42 16.76 -10.08 5.45
N TYR A 43 16.39 -10.82 6.49
CA TYR A 43 15.18 -10.57 7.29
C TYR A 43 15.15 -9.20 7.99
N GLN A 44 16.30 -8.70 8.46
CA GLN A 44 16.39 -7.37 9.07
C GLN A 44 16.08 -6.25 8.07
N LEU A 45 16.62 -6.36 6.85
CA LEU A 45 16.35 -5.39 5.78
C LEU A 45 14.87 -5.46 5.38
N ALA A 46 14.31 -6.67 5.25
CA ALA A 46 12.90 -6.86 4.95
C ALA A 46 11.99 -6.20 6.00
N ALA A 47 12.26 -6.40 7.30
CA ALA A 47 11.48 -5.77 8.36
C ALA A 47 11.51 -4.24 8.29
N ILE A 48 12.68 -3.64 8.05
CA ILE A 48 12.81 -2.19 7.86
C ILE A 48 12.00 -1.72 6.66
N MET A 49 12.04 -2.45 5.54
CA MET A 49 11.34 -2.08 4.32
C MET A 49 9.81 -2.18 4.48
N ILE A 50 9.30 -3.13 5.26
CA ILE A 50 7.87 -3.19 5.63
C ILE A 50 7.48 -1.96 6.43
N LEU A 51 8.28 -1.56 7.42
CA LEU A 51 8.00 -0.36 8.22
C LEU A 51 8.00 0.91 7.36
N VAL A 52 8.92 1.00 6.41
CA VAL A 52 8.97 2.12 5.46
C VAL A 52 7.75 2.12 4.54
N ALA A 53 7.35 0.97 4.00
CA ALA A 53 6.16 0.84 3.15
C ALA A 53 4.89 1.28 3.88
N GLN A 54 4.69 0.82 5.12
CA GLN A 54 3.55 1.22 5.94
C GLN A 54 3.58 2.70 6.32
N ALA A 55 4.76 3.28 6.55
CA ALA A 55 4.89 4.71 6.80
C ALA A 55 4.51 5.55 5.56
N CYS A 56 4.89 5.09 4.36
CA CYS A 56 4.49 5.71 3.10
C CYS A 56 2.97 5.66 2.90
N ASP A 57 2.33 4.50 2.99
CA ASP A 57 0.85 4.38 2.85
C ASP A 57 0.10 5.32 3.78
N VAL A 58 0.51 5.40 5.06
CA VAL A 58 -0.15 6.26 6.04
C VAL A 58 -0.02 7.74 5.68
N LEU A 59 1.13 8.16 5.13
CA LEU A 59 1.34 9.53 4.67
C LEU A 59 0.53 9.80 3.40
N ASP A 60 0.48 8.85 2.49
CA ASP A 60 -0.07 9.00 1.15
C ASP A 60 -1.59 8.98 1.16
N GLY A 61 -2.19 8.09 1.96
CA GLY A 61 -3.62 8.09 2.24
C GLY A 61 -4.10 9.33 3.02
N ARG A 62 -3.22 10.00 3.77
CA ARG A 62 -3.54 11.33 4.37
C ARG A 62 -3.46 12.44 3.34
N ILE A 63 -2.44 12.45 2.50
CA ILE A 63 -2.26 13.45 1.43
C ILE A 63 -3.39 13.33 0.40
N ALA A 64 -3.79 12.13 0.01
CA ALA A 64 -4.90 11.87 -0.92
C ALA A 64 -6.23 12.45 -0.41
N ARG A 65 -6.53 12.25 0.88
CA ARG A 65 -7.74 12.79 1.53
C ARG A 65 -7.73 14.32 1.64
N LEU A 66 -6.58 14.92 1.96
CA LEU A 66 -6.43 16.37 2.08
C LEU A 66 -6.55 17.08 0.73
N THR A 67 -6.09 16.45 -0.35
CA THR A 67 -5.98 17.09 -1.67
C THR A 67 -7.26 16.96 -2.52
N ARG A 68 -8.33 16.33 -2.01
CA ARG A 68 -9.61 16.04 -2.75
C ARG A 68 -9.38 15.48 -4.16
N SER A 69 -8.24 14.84 -4.38
CA SER A 69 -7.78 14.33 -5.68
C SER A 69 -7.89 12.81 -5.75
N ALA A 70 -8.76 12.23 -4.91
CA ALA A 70 -9.07 10.81 -4.90
C ALA A 70 -9.87 10.47 -6.17
N SER A 71 -9.22 9.74 -7.08
CA SER A 71 -9.87 9.05 -8.18
C SER A 71 -10.32 7.68 -7.68
N SER A 72 -11.44 7.13 -8.19
CA SER A 72 -11.90 5.78 -7.87
C SER A 72 -10.84 4.70 -8.18
N PHE A 73 -9.97 4.96 -9.15
CA PHE A 73 -8.82 4.10 -9.43
C PHE A 73 -7.74 4.18 -8.35
N GLY A 74 -7.44 5.40 -7.86
CA GLY A 74 -6.45 5.61 -6.81
C GLY A 74 -6.86 4.97 -5.49
N GLU A 75 -8.16 5.01 -5.17
CA GLU A 75 -8.71 4.36 -3.98
C GLU A 75 -8.57 2.83 -4.01
N GLN A 76 -8.82 2.20 -5.17
CA GLN A 76 -8.57 0.76 -5.35
C GLN A 76 -7.08 0.43 -5.31
N TYR A 77 -6.25 1.32 -5.87
CA TYR A 77 -4.79 1.15 -5.87
C TYR A 77 -4.18 1.26 -4.47
N ASP A 78 -4.64 2.22 -3.67
CA ASP A 78 -4.29 2.39 -2.25
C ASP A 78 -4.62 1.13 -1.46
N SER A 79 -5.84 0.59 -1.64
CA SER A 79 -6.27 -0.65 -1.00
C SER A 79 -5.40 -1.87 -1.37
N LEU A 80 -4.92 -1.93 -2.62
CA LEU A 80 -3.99 -2.98 -3.06
C LEU A 80 -2.59 -2.80 -2.45
N ALA A 81 -2.12 -1.56 -2.34
CA ALA A 81 -0.85 -1.24 -1.69
C ALA A 81 -0.89 -1.58 -0.19
N ASP A 82 -1.97 -1.19 0.49
CA ASP A 82 -2.23 -1.51 1.90
C ASP A 82 -2.20 -3.03 2.13
N LEU A 83 -2.88 -3.82 1.28
CA LEU A 83 -2.87 -5.28 1.38
C LEU A 83 -1.45 -5.86 1.29
N VAL A 84 -0.62 -5.32 0.40
CA VAL A 84 0.76 -5.78 0.22
C VAL A 84 1.63 -5.36 1.40
N ALA A 85 1.50 -4.12 1.88
CA ALA A 85 2.32 -3.56 2.94
C ALA A 85 1.99 -4.15 4.32
N PHE A 86 0.71 -4.29 4.66
CA PHE A 86 0.24 -4.75 5.97
C PHE A 86 0.00 -6.26 6.04
N GLY A 87 -0.35 -6.90 4.92
CA GLY A 87 -0.67 -8.33 4.88
C GLY A 87 0.47 -9.15 4.28
N VAL A 88 0.64 -9.05 2.96
CA VAL A 88 1.45 -9.99 2.17
C VAL A 88 2.92 -9.96 2.56
N ALA A 89 3.53 -8.77 2.62
CA ALA A 89 4.95 -8.62 2.93
C ALA A 89 5.32 -9.16 4.33
N PRO A 90 4.66 -8.76 5.44
CA PRO A 90 4.92 -9.32 6.77
C PRO A 90 4.55 -10.80 6.86
N GLY A 91 3.50 -11.26 6.18
CA GLY A 91 3.13 -12.67 6.13
C GLY A 91 4.23 -13.55 5.52
N ILE A 92 4.81 -13.11 4.38
CA ILE A 92 5.94 -13.81 3.74
C ILE A 92 7.20 -13.75 4.61
N LEU A 93 7.47 -12.61 5.24
CA LEU A 93 8.60 -12.46 6.17
C LEU A 93 8.53 -13.48 7.31
N VAL A 94 7.40 -13.53 8.00
CA VAL A 94 7.18 -14.43 9.14
C VAL A 94 7.21 -15.89 8.67
N TYR A 95 6.60 -16.20 7.52
CA TYR A 95 6.65 -17.53 6.93
C TYR A 95 8.09 -18.00 6.71
N GLN A 96 8.89 -17.21 5.99
CA GLN A 96 10.24 -17.57 5.58
C GLN A 96 11.23 -17.55 6.75
N TRP A 97 10.97 -16.75 7.79
CA TRP A 97 11.84 -16.65 8.95
C TRP A 97 11.60 -17.76 9.98
N ALA A 98 10.34 -18.10 10.27
CA ALA A 98 10.01 -18.97 11.40
C ALA A 98 9.12 -20.18 11.08
N LEU A 99 8.31 -20.14 10.01
CA LEU A 99 7.29 -21.16 9.77
C LEU A 99 7.63 -22.18 8.67
N VAL A 100 8.70 -21.97 7.90
CA VAL A 100 9.23 -22.99 6.96
C VAL A 100 9.34 -24.40 7.58
N PRO A 101 9.90 -24.59 8.80
CA PRO A 101 10.02 -25.93 9.37
C PRO A 101 8.69 -26.55 9.80
N TRP A 102 7.60 -25.77 9.88
CA TRP A 102 6.27 -26.23 10.31
C TRP A 102 5.44 -26.80 9.16
N GLY A 103 5.96 -26.78 7.93
CA GLY A 103 5.34 -27.39 6.75
C GLY A 103 3.91 -26.90 6.54
N ARG A 104 2.93 -27.83 6.62
CA ARG A 104 1.51 -27.54 6.36
C ARG A 104 0.90 -26.51 7.30
N TRP A 105 1.33 -26.48 8.56
CA TRP A 105 0.83 -25.49 9.54
C TRP A 105 1.45 -24.12 9.31
N GLY A 106 2.64 -24.09 8.72
CA GLY A 106 3.38 -22.87 8.48
C GLY A 106 2.73 -21.97 7.43
N TRP A 107 2.39 -22.52 6.27
CA TRP A 107 1.71 -21.73 5.24
C TRP A 107 0.26 -21.41 5.63
N LEU A 108 -0.41 -22.28 6.40
CA LEU A 108 -1.74 -22.01 6.95
C LEU A 108 -1.74 -20.78 7.87
N ALA A 109 -0.81 -20.72 8.83
CA ALA A 109 -0.70 -19.58 9.75
C ALA A 109 -0.30 -18.29 9.02
N ALA A 110 0.58 -18.36 8.02
CA ALA A 110 0.92 -17.22 7.18
C ALA A 110 -0.28 -16.72 6.36
N THR A 111 -1.07 -17.62 5.79
CA THR A 111 -2.28 -17.28 5.03
C THR A 111 -3.33 -16.66 5.95
N LEU A 112 -3.52 -17.24 7.14
CA LEU A 112 -4.45 -16.73 8.15
C LEU A 112 -4.10 -15.29 8.55
N TYR A 113 -2.80 -15.01 8.79
CA TYR A 113 -2.31 -13.67 9.08
C TYR A 113 -2.64 -12.67 7.98
N VAL A 114 -2.37 -13.03 6.71
CA VAL A 114 -2.68 -12.16 5.55
C VAL A 114 -4.19 -11.92 5.40
N THR A 115 -5.03 -12.91 5.69
CA THR A 115 -6.49 -12.78 5.58
C THR A 115 -7.15 -12.06 6.75
N CYS A 116 -6.50 -11.99 7.91
CA CYS A 116 -7.02 -11.35 9.11
C CYS A 116 -6.51 -9.92 9.34
N GLY A 117 -5.46 -9.50 8.63
CA GLY A 117 -4.94 -8.13 8.64
C GLY A 117 -5.71 -7.21 7.70
#